data_AF-A0A7H1AHY2-F1
#
_entry.id   AF-A0A7H1AHY2-F1
#
_cell.length_a   1.000
_cell.length_b   1.000
_cell.length_c   1.000
_cell.angle_alpha   90.00
_cell.angle_beta   90.00
_cell.angle_gamma   90.00
#
_symmetry.space_group_name_H-M   'P 1'
#
loop_
_entity.id
_entity.type
_entity.pdbx_description
1 polymer ?
#
loop_
_entity_poly.entity_id
_entity_poly.type
_entity_poly.pdbx_seq_one_letter_code
_entity_poly.pdbx_strand_id
1 'polypeptide(L)'
;MSQPMPVAVGEGYFLRFPVQDILHALVLKQAALLHYLHASIVLCGSGLIVAQGAMQRMADEAADDVSFLSLGVLRGITKRHEDFLSAFWADYMEDPAATTGPPKPNQVRREKILAALHDGSENPSRMSDIAKQLHKTYSGFIHASSANVMDLFDAYECTFRVDGGPDYLLESYAEDLWNYVYRGGLAYIAAAKAFHSDALVLRLEASIIKFQDDCGRDGDYGDKAQQ
;
A
#
# COMPACT_ATOMS: atom_id res chain seq x y z
N MET A 1 -16.59 -1.37 17.39
CA MET A 1 -16.13 -0.16 16.68
C MET A 1 -17.36 0.66 16.30
N SER A 2 -17.26 1.98 16.24
CA SER A 2 -18.41 2.82 15.84
C SER A 2 -18.75 2.65 14.36
N GLN A 3 -19.98 2.91 13.95
CA GLN A 3 -20.36 2.90 12.53
C GLN A 3 -20.14 4.27 11.90
N PRO A 4 -19.87 4.35 10.58
CA PRO A 4 -19.87 5.63 9.86
C PRO A 4 -21.25 6.30 9.94
N MET A 5 -21.25 7.62 10.10
CA MET A 5 -22.45 8.45 10.15
C MET A 5 -22.39 9.51 9.03
N PRO A 6 -23.56 9.96 8.53
CA PRO A 6 -23.59 11.05 7.56
C PRO A 6 -23.14 12.37 8.21
N VAL A 7 -22.25 13.08 7.52
CA VAL A 7 -21.85 14.45 7.84
C VAL A 7 -22.23 15.33 6.65
N ALA A 8 -23.04 16.36 6.92
CA ALA A 8 -23.54 17.26 5.88
C ALA A 8 -22.39 18.05 5.23
N VAL A 9 -22.42 18.15 3.91
CA VAL A 9 -21.46 18.91 3.09
C VAL A 9 -22.22 19.54 1.93
N GLY A 10 -22.37 20.87 1.95
CA GLY A 10 -23.22 21.59 1.00
C GLY A 10 -24.65 21.07 1.03
N GLU A 11 -25.18 20.68 -0.13
CA GLU A 11 -26.51 20.06 -0.27
C GLU A 11 -26.50 18.52 -0.11
N GLY A 12 -25.33 17.92 0.11
CA GLY A 12 -25.15 16.47 0.22
C GLY A 12 -24.58 16.03 1.57
N TYR A 13 -24.04 14.81 1.61
CA TYR A 13 -23.34 14.27 2.78
C TYR A 13 -22.21 13.33 2.38
N PHE A 14 -21.24 13.17 3.29
CA PHE A 14 -20.27 12.08 3.25
C PHE A 14 -20.42 11.18 4.46
N LEU A 15 -20.16 9.88 4.31
CA LEU A 15 -20.09 8.95 5.43
C LEU A 15 -18.72 9.05 6.12
N ARG A 16 -18.76 9.33 7.42
CA ARG A 16 -17.60 9.63 8.24
C ARG A 16 -17.63 8.85 9.54
N PHE A 17 -16.49 8.33 10.00
CA PHE A 17 -16.45 7.77 11.37
C PHE A 17 -16.54 8.91 12.39
N PRO A 18 -17.38 8.80 13.43
CA PRO A 18 -17.46 9.82 14.49
C PRO A 18 -16.21 9.85 15.38
N VAL A 19 -15.41 8.79 15.36
CA VAL A 19 -14.20 8.65 16.16
C VAL A 19 -12.99 8.62 15.22
N GLN A 20 -12.02 9.50 15.47
CA GLN A 20 -10.78 9.63 14.70
C GLN A 20 -9.60 9.00 15.45
N ASP A 21 -9.72 7.72 15.80
CA ASP A 21 -8.65 6.98 16.48
C ASP A 21 -7.84 6.10 15.52
N ILE A 22 -6.81 5.46 16.06
CA ILE A 22 -5.92 4.57 15.31
C ILE A 22 -6.62 3.32 14.77
N LEU A 23 -7.65 2.81 15.45
CA LEU A 23 -8.37 1.60 15.05
C LEU A 23 -9.27 1.88 13.83
N HIS A 24 -9.97 3.01 13.83
CA HIS A 24 -10.75 3.45 12.68
C HIS A 24 -9.83 3.77 11.48
N ALA A 25 -8.67 4.38 11.72
CA ALA A 25 -7.66 4.61 10.68
C ALA A 25 -7.14 3.29 10.08
N LEU A 26 -6.89 2.27 10.92
CA LEU A 26 -6.51 0.93 10.48
C LEU A 26 -7.56 0.30 9.57
N VAL A 27 -8.85 0.43 9.89
CA VAL A 27 -9.93 -0.09 9.02
C VAL A 27 -9.93 0.61 7.66
N LEU A 28 -9.83 1.94 7.63
CA LEU A 28 -9.81 2.69 6.38
C LEU A 28 -8.57 2.36 5.52
N LYS A 29 -7.40 2.23 6.14
CA LYS A 29 -6.15 1.88 5.45
C LYS A 29 -6.16 0.45 4.91
N GLN A 30 -6.74 -0.50 5.65
CA GLN A 30 -6.96 -1.87 5.16
C GLN A 30 -7.91 -1.89 3.96
N ALA A 31 -9.02 -1.14 4.02
CA ALA A 31 -9.96 -1.05 2.90
C ALA A 31 -9.28 -0.48 1.64
N ALA A 32 -8.48 0.59 1.79
CA ALA A 32 -7.71 1.15 0.69
C ALA A 32 -6.69 0.15 0.11
N LEU A 33 -5.92 -0.53 0.98
CA LEU A 33 -4.97 -1.57 0.58
C LEU A 33 -5.62 -2.66 -0.27
N LEU A 34 -6.74 -3.21 0.19
CA LEU A 34 -7.45 -4.26 -0.54
C LEU A 34 -7.99 -3.74 -1.88
N HIS A 35 -8.48 -2.50 -1.90
CA HIS A 35 -8.95 -1.88 -3.13
C HIS A 35 -7.81 -1.72 -4.16
N TYR A 36 -6.63 -1.26 -3.73
CA TYR A 36 -5.46 -1.14 -4.62
C TYR A 36 -4.97 -2.49 -5.11
N LEU A 37 -4.91 -3.51 -4.26
CA LEU A 37 -4.54 -4.87 -4.69
C LEU A 37 -5.54 -5.43 -5.71
N HIS A 38 -6.83 -5.25 -5.47
CA HIS A 38 -7.87 -5.66 -6.42
C HIS A 38 -7.71 -4.94 -7.76
N ALA A 39 -7.50 -3.62 -7.74
CA ALA A 39 -7.25 -2.84 -8.94
C ALA A 39 -6.01 -3.32 -9.69
N SER A 40 -4.90 -3.61 -9.01
CA SER A 40 -3.70 -4.17 -9.62
C SER A 40 -3.96 -5.51 -10.32
N ILE A 41 -4.77 -6.39 -9.74
CA ILE A 41 -5.16 -7.67 -10.37
C ILE A 41 -5.96 -7.43 -11.66
N VAL A 42 -6.94 -6.53 -11.62
CA VAL A 42 -7.75 -6.18 -12.80
C VAL A 42 -6.90 -5.59 -13.91
N LEU A 43 -5.97 -4.69 -13.56
CA LEU A 43 -5.07 -4.05 -14.52
C LEU A 43 -4.05 -5.04 -15.10
N CYS A 44 -3.53 -5.95 -14.28
CA CYS A 44 -2.68 -7.05 -14.73
C CYS A 44 -3.40 -7.94 -15.75
N GLY A 45 -4.64 -8.35 -15.46
CA GLY A 45 -5.44 -9.14 -16.39
C GLY A 45 -5.80 -8.42 -17.69
N SER A 46 -5.72 -7.09 -17.70
CA SER A 46 -5.94 -6.25 -18.90
C SER A 46 -4.65 -5.84 -19.60
N GLY A 47 -3.47 -6.26 -19.09
CA GLY A 47 -2.16 -5.90 -19.62
C GLY A 47 -1.78 -4.42 -19.41
N LEU A 48 -2.46 -3.66 -18.55
CA LEU A 48 -2.19 -2.24 -18.33
C LEU A 48 -1.01 -2.01 -17.36
N ILE A 49 0.19 -2.40 -17.80
CA ILE A 49 1.40 -2.55 -16.96
C ILE A 49 1.85 -1.28 -16.22
N VAL A 50 1.79 -0.10 -16.84
CA VAL A 50 2.20 1.16 -16.18
C VAL A 50 1.20 1.56 -15.08
N ALA A 51 -0.09 1.42 -15.37
CA ALA A 51 -1.15 1.67 -14.40
C ALA A 51 -1.12 0.65 -13.25
N GLN A 52 -0.82 -0.62 -13.57
CA GLN A 52 -0.60 -1.67 -12.57
C GLN A 52 0.54 -1.28 -11.63
N GLY A 53 1.71 -0.86 -12.15
CA GLY A 53 2.85 -0.44 -11.33
C GLY A 53 2.52 0.74 -10.40
N ALA A 54 1.68 1.68 -10.86
CA ALA A 54 1.17 2.77 -10.02
C ALA A 54 0.26 2.26 -8.88
N MET A 55 -0.65 1.32 -9.15
CA MET A 55 -1.49 0.72 -8.12
C MET A 55 -0.69 -0.12 -7.12
N GLN A 56 0.31 -0.87 -7.59
CA GLN A 56 1.25 -1.60 -6.75
C GLN A 56 1.99 -0.64 -5.79
N ARG A 57 2.44 0.53 -6.27
CA ARG A 57 3.04 1.56 -5.41
C ARG A 57 2.09 1.99 -4.29
N MET A 58 0.83 2.27 -4.61
CA MET A 58 -0.17 2.69 -3.63
C MET A 58 -0.51 1.57 -2.64
N ALA A 59 -0.56 0.32 -3.11
CA ALA A 59 -0.79 -0.84 -2.26
C ALA A 59 0.35 -1.02 -1.24
N ASP A 60 1.60 -0.92 -1.68
CA ASP A 60 2.78 -0.99 -0.80
C ASP A 60 2.79 0.14 0.24
N GLU A 61 2.37 1.33 -0.20
CA GLU A 61 2.18 2.48 0.68
C GLU A 61 1.18 2.21 1.79
N ALA A 62 0.00 1.70 1.41
CA ALA A 62 -1.06 1.34 2.34
C ALA A 62 -0.66 0.17 3.26
N ALA A 63 0.07 -0.84 2.77
CA ALA A 63 0.51 -1.99 3.57
C ALA A 63 1.46 -1.58 4.71
N ASP A 64 2.43 -0.73 4.43
CA ASP A 64 3.33 -0.20 5.47
C ASP A 64 2.59 0.73 6.43
N ASP A 65 1.63 1.53 5.97
CA ASP A 65 0.82 2.38 6.85
C ASP A 65 0.00 1.51 7.82
N VAL A 66 -0.63 0.45 7.32
CA VAL A 66 -1.35 -0.54 8.16
C VAL A 66 -0.39 -1.18 9.16
N SER A 67 0.78 -1.60 8.72
CA SER A 67 1.79 -2.22 9.58
C SER A 67 2.29 -1.25 10.65
N PHE A 68 2.53 0.01 10.27
CA PHE A 68 3.00 1.07 11.16
C PHE A 68 1.97 1.39 12.24
N LEU A 69 0.71 1.60 11.87
CA LEU A 69 -0.36 1.83 12.84
C LEU A 69 -0.57 0.61 13.75
N SER A 70 -0.47 -0.61 13.20
CA SER A 70 -0.59 -1.84 13.99
C SER A 70 0.52 -1.96 15.04
N LEU A 71 1.76 -1.58 14.69
CA LEU A 71 2.85 -1.50 15.67
C LEU A 71 2.58 -0.48 16.76
N GLY A 72 2.01 0.68 16.42
CA GLY A 72 1.59 1.69 17.41
C GLY A 72 0.57 1.14 18.41
N VAL A 73 -0.40 0.33 17.96
CA VAL A 73 -1.36 -0.34 18.85
C VAL A 73 -0.66 -1.39 19.73
N LEU A 74 0.20 -2.22 19.14
CA LEU A 74 0.81 -3.37 19.82
C LEU A 74 1.94 -3.00 20.78
N ARG A 75 2.70 -1.94 20.47
CA ARG A 75 3.96 -1.58 21.16
C ARG A 75 3.92 -0.19 21.79
N GLY A 76 2.83 0.55 21.60
CA GLY A 76 2.65 1.90 22.12
C GLY A 76 2.72 2.97 21.04
N ILE A 77 1.82 3.95 21.18
CA ILE A 77 1.72 5.10 20.28
C ILE A 77 2.89 6.04 20.53
N THR A 78 3.53 6.48 19.45
CA THR A 78 4.62 7.47 19.49
C THR A 78 4.18 8.75 18.82
N LYS A 79 4.95 9.83 19.00
CA LYS A 79 4.68 11.12 18.34
C LYS A 79 4.51 11.00 16.82
N ARG A 80 5.23 10.08 16.17
CA ARG A 80 5.10 9.83 14.72
C ARG A 80 3.73 9.25 14.35
N HIS A 81 3.16 8.40 15.20
CA HIS A 81 1.81 7.87 14.98
C HIS A 81 0.76 8.98 15.14
N GLU A 82 0.92 9.84 16.14
CA GLU A 82 0.04 11.00 16.34
C GLU A 82 0.09 11.97 15.16
N ASP A 83 1.30 12.30 14.67
CA ASP A 83 1.49 13.17 13.52
C ASP A 83 0.89 12.56 12.24
N PHE A 84 1.05 11.24 12.06
CA PHE A 84 0.41 10.51 10.97
C PHE A 84 -1.11 10.62 11.04
N LEU A 85 -1.70 10.34 12.21
CA LEU A 85 -3.16 10.37 12.39
C LEU A 85 -3.71 11.79 12.20
N SER A 86 -3.02 12.79 12.75
CA SER A 86 -3.37 14.20 12.57
C SER A 86 -3.40 14.58 11.08
N ALA A 87 -2.39 14.17 10.30
CA ALA A 87 -2.36 14.40 8.87
C ALA A 87 -3.43 13.59 8.11
N PHE A 88 -3.65 12.33 8.49
CA PHE A 88 -4.63 11.45 7.85
C PHE A 88 -6.07 11.95 8.01
N TRP A 89 -6.39 12.52 9.17
CA TRP A 89 -7.72 13.07 9.46
C TRP A 89 -7.88 14.55 9.07
N ALA A 90 -6.86 15.18 8.49
CA ALA A 90 -6.89 16.59 8.13
C ALA A 90 -7.95 16.92 7.07
N ASP A 91 -8.07 16.08 6.04
CA ASP A 91 -9.01 16.26 4.92
C ASP A 91 -10.49 16.18 5.38
N TYR A 92 -10.76 15.64 6.58
CA TYR A 92 -12.10 15.65 7.17
C TYR A 92 -12.53 17.03 7.68
N MET A 93 -11.57 17.95 7.89
CA MET A 93 -11.79 19.23 8.56
C MET A 93 -11.87 20.41 7.59
N GLU A 94 -11.77 20.18 6.27
CA GLU A 94 -11.88 21.26 5.29
C GLU A 94 -13.35 21.69 5.14
N ASP A 95 -13.61 22.98 5.42
CA ASP A 95 -14.87 23.62 5.07
C ASP A 95 -14.95 23.72 3.53
N PRO A 96 -15.95 23.08 2.88
CA PRO A 96 -16.12 23.14 1.43
C PRO A 96 -16.29 24.56 0.87
N ALA A 97 -16.67 25.53 1.71
CA ALA A 97 -16.83 26.93 1.35
C ALA A 97 -15.55 27.77 1.54
N ALA A 98 -14.50 27.22 2.15
CA ALA A 98 -13.26 27.95 2.37
C ALA A 98 -12.47 28.14 1.07
N THR A 99 -12.19 29.40 0.72
CA THR A 99 -11.37 29.77 -0.45
C THR A 99 -9.87 29.50 -0.26
N THR A 100 -9.46 29.25 0.98
CA THR A 100 -8.09 28.85 1.35
C THR A 100 -8.20 27.65 2.28
N GLY A 101 -7.76 26.48 1.82
CA GLY A 101 -7.70 25.29 2.66
C GLY A 101 -6.81 25.50 3.89
N PRO A 102 -7.08 24.80 5.01
CA PRO A 102 -6.21 24.84 6.18
C PRO A 102 -4.79 24.42 5.79
N PRO A 103 -3.75 24.88 6.53
CA PRO A 103 -2.39 24.42 6.31
C PRO A 103 -2.36 22.89 6.44
N LYS A 104 -1.94 22.19 5.38
CA LYS A 104 -1.79 20.73 5.42
C LYS A 104 -0.88 20.34 6.59
N PRO A 105 -1.31 19.47 7.51
CA PRO A 105 -0.44 19.01 8.58
C PRO A 105 0.81 18.38 8.00
N ASN A 106 1.90 18.48 8.76
CA ASN A 106 3.18 17.95 8.33
C ASN A 106 3.07 16.43 8.19
N GLN A 107 3.06 15.94 6.94
CA GLN A 107 2.97 14.51 6.68
C GLN A 107 4.24 13.82 7.19
N VAL A 108 4.05 12.68 7.85
CA VAL A 108 5.19 11.85 8.27
C VAL A 108 5.92 11.37 7.02
N ARG A 109 7.19 11.74 6.90
CA ARG A 109 8.03 11.29 5.79
C ARG A 109 8.05 9.78 5.72
N ARG A 110 7.90 9.24 4.51
CA ARG A 110 7.83 7.79 4.29
C ARG A 110 9.05 7.04 4.82
N GLU A 111 10.23 7.63 4.68
CA GLU A 111 11.48 7.11 5.24
C GLU A 111 11.41 6.86 6.76
N LYS A 112 10.65 7.68 7.49
CA LYS A 112 10.48 7.56 8.95
C LYS A 112 9.51 6.44 9.33
N ILE A 113 8.51 6.18 8.49
CA ILE A 113 7.61 5.02 8.63
C ILE A 113 8.41 3.74 8.42
N LEU A 114 9.13 3.65 7.31
CA LEU A 114 9.99 2.50 6.98
C LEU A 114 11.04 2.23 8.07
N ALA A 115 11.71 3.28 8.56
CA ALA A 115 12.67 3.13 9.65
C ALA A 115 12.01 2.52 10.91
N ALA A 116 10.78 2.92 11.24
CA ALA A 116 10.06 2.36 12.40
C ALA A 116 9.64 0.90 12.20
N LEU A 117 9.32 0.49 10.96
CA LEU A 117 9.00 -0.90 10.63
C LEU A 117 10.21 -1.82 10.76
N HIS A 118 11.41 -1.33 10.41
CA HIS A 118 12.62 -2.14 10.36
C HIS A 118 13.49 -2.10 11.63
N ASP A 119 13.14 -1.29 12.62
CA ASP A 119 13.91 -1.06 13.85
C ASP A 119 14.20 -2.36 14.65
N GLY A 120 13.40 -3.41 14.45
CA GLY A 120 13.58 -4.73 15.07
C GLY A 120 14.14 -5.83 14.16
N SER A 121 14.60 -5.49 12.94
CA SER A 121 15.20 -6.47 12.02
C SER A 121 16.69 -6.71 12.34
N GLU A 122 17.25 -7.83 11.88
CA GLU A 122 18.67 -8.15 12.09
C GLU A 122 19.62 -7.12 11.43
N ASN A 123 19.16 -6.45 10.37
CA ASN A 123 19.91 -5.38 9.72
C ASN A 123 18.97 -4.22 9.28
N PRO A 124 18.59 -3.33 10.22
CA PRO A 124 17.61 -2.26 9.98
C PRO A 124 18.04 -1.27 8.89
N SER A 125 19.34 -0.98 8.78
CA SER A 125 19.86 -0.03 7.80
C SER A 125 19.74 -0.58 6.38
N ARG A 126 20.18 -1.83 6.16
CA ARG A 126 20.06 -2.50 4.85
C ARG A 126 18.61 -2.62 4.42
N MET A 127 17.71 -2.98 5.34
CA MET A 127 16.28 -3.12 5.01
C MET A 127 15.64 -1.76 4.68
N SER A 128 16.00 -0.70 5.40
CA SER A 128 15.56 0.65 5.08
C SER A 128 16.05 1.12 3.72
N ASP A 129 17.29 0.79 3.33
CA ASP A 129 17.84 1.18 2.04
C ASP A 129 17.21 0.42 0.87
N ILE A 130 16.89 -0.87 1.04
CA ILE A 130 16.11 -1.65 0.07
C ILE A 130 14.72 -1.01 -0.11
N ALA A 131 14.02 -0.70 0.99
CA ALA A 131 12.70 -0.09 0.93
C ALA A 131 12.72 1.31 0.26
N LYS A 132 13.77 2.11 0.50
CA LYS A 132 13.96 3.39 -0.19
C LYS A 132 14.21 3.21 -1.69
N GLN A 133 15.02 2.24 -2.08
CA GLN A 133 15.25 1.94 -3.49
C GLN A 133 13.97 1.51 -4.18
N LEU A 134 13.19 0.61 -3.56
CA LEU A 134 11.88 0.19 -4.05
C LEU A 134 10.95 1.40 -4.25
N HIS A 135 10.83 2.24 -3.22
CA HIS A 135 10.04 3.47 -3.29
C HIS A 135 10.46 4.38 -4.46
N LYS A 136 11.77 4.54 -4.69
CA LYS A 136 12.29 5.37 -5.78
C LYS A 136 11.95 4.77 -7.15
N THR A 137 12.15 3.47 -7.33
CA THR A 137 11.84 2.77 -8.59
C THR A 137 10.36 2.90 -8.93
N TYR A 138 9.48 2.67 -7.96
CA TYR A 138 8.04 2.71 -8.21
C TYR A 138 7.45 4.12 -8.31
N SER A 139 8.17 5.15 -7.82
CA SER A 139 7.83 6.56 -8.10
C SER A 139 7.81 6.86 -9.61
N GLY A 140 8.60 6.11 -10.40
CA GLY A 140 8.63 6.22 -11.85
C GLY A 140 7.28 5.91 -12.51
N PHE A 141 6.50 4.99 -11.96
CA PHE A 141 5.15 4.70 -12.48
C PHE A 141 4.17 5.84 -12.20
N ILE A 142 4.26 6.46 -11.01
CA ILE A 142 3.40 7.59 -10.63
C ILE A 142 3.67 8.82 -11.50
N HIS A 143 4.93 9.09 -11.80
CA HIS A 143 5.35 10.27 -12.56
C HIS A 143 5.57 10.02 -14.05
N ALA A 144 5.22 8.83 -14.55
CA ALA A 144 5.43 8.43 -15.93
C ALA A 144 6.88 8.70 -16.38
N SER A 145 7.84 8.15 -15.63
CA SER A 145 9.25 8.27 -15.99
C SER A 145 9.50 7.70 -17.38
N SER A 146 10.49 8.24 -18.10
CA SER A 146 10.79 7.79 -19.47
C SER A 146 11.02 6.28 -19.55
N ALA A 147 11.68 5.68 -18.56
CA ALA A 147 11.91 4.24 -18.51
C ALA A 147 10.58 3.46 -18.47
N ASN A 148 9.69 3.80 -17.54
CA ASN A 148 8.40 3.12 -17.37
C ASN A 148 7.46 3.35 -18.57
N VAL A 149 7.48 4.54 -19.18
CA VAL A 149 6.66 4.81 -20.37
C VAL A 149 7.20 4.07 -21.59
N MET A 150 8.51 3.89 -21.70
CA MET A 150 9.11 3.11 -22.80
C MET A 150 8.76 1.62 -22.74
N ASP A 151 8.33 1.08 -21.61
CA ASP A 151 7.78 -0.28 -21.53
C ASP A 151 6.49 -0.45 -22.35
N LEU A 152 5.81 0.66 -22.70
CA LEU A 152 4.65 0.64 -23.60
C LEU A 152 5.05 0.59 -25.09
N PHE A 153 6.33 0.80 -25.42
CA PHE A 153 6.79 0.87 -26.79
C PHE A 153 6.93 -0.54 -27.39
N ASP A 154 6.18 -0.81 -28.45
CA ASP A 154 6.32 -2.03 -29.24
C ASP A 154 7.43 -1.82 -30.28
N ALA A 155 8.56 -2.50 -30.07
CA ALA A 155 9.71 -2.38 -30.95
C ALA A 155 9.48 -2.99 -32.35
N TYR A 156 8.53 -3.93 -32.48
CA TYR A 156 8.20 -4.54 -33.76
C TYR A 156 7.32 -3.61 -34.61
N GLU A 157 6.25 -3.08 -34.00
CA GLU A 157 5.31 -2.16 -34.67
C GLU A 157 5.79 -0.70 -34.67
N CYS A 158 6.85 -0.37 -33.93
CA CYS A 158 7.38 0.98 -33.75
C CYS A 158 6.35 2.00 -33.22
N THR A 159 5.44 1.55 -32.35
CA THR A 159 4.36 2.38 -31.78
C THR A 159 4.20 2.18 -30.28
N PHE A 160 3.56 3.12 -29.60
CA PHE A 160 3.18 2.96 -28.19
C PHE A 160 1.85 2.23 -28.09
N ARG A 161 1.81 1.16 -27.30
CA ARG A 161 0.58 0.43 -26.96
C ARG A 161 -0.02 1.00 -25.68
N VAL A 162 -1.17 1.65 -25.82
CA VAL A 162 -1.84 2.36 -24.70
C VAL A 162 -3.02 1.58 -24.11
N ASP A 163 -3.44 0.51 -24.78
CA ASP A 163 -4.51 -0.40 -24.40
C ASP A 163 -4.00 -1.74 -23.85
N GLY A 164 -2.68 -1.92 -23.79
CA GLY A 164 -2.02 -3.07 -23.19
C GLY A 164 -0.52 -3.05 -23.44
N GLY A 165 0.27 -3.60 -22.54
CA GLY A 165 1.72 -3.73 -22.70
C GLY A 165 2.11 -4.76 -23.76
N PRO A 166 3.36 -4.75 -24.24
CA PRO A 166 3.91 -5.79 -25.09
C PRO A 166 3.91 -7.16 -24.38
N ASP A 167 3.58 -8.24 -25.12
CA ASP A 167 3.43 -9.60 -24.59
C ASP A 167 4.65 -10.07 -23.78
N TYR A 168 5.86 -9.71 -24.22
CA TYR A 168 7.11 -10.12 -23.59
C TYR A 168 7.34 -9.50 -22.20
N LEU A 169 6.57 -8.48 -21.80
CA LEU A 169 6.63 -7.87 -20.46
C LEU A 169 5.50 -8.35 -19.55
N LEU A 170 4.38 -8.83 -20.10
CA LEU A 170 3.18 -9.13 -19.32
C LEU A 170 3.45 -10.15 -18.21
N GLU A 171 4.23 -11.20 -18.51
CA GLU A 171 4.59 -12.23 -17.54
C GLU A 171 5.39 -11.65 -16.37
N SER A 172 6.42 -10.84 -16.64
CA SER A 172 7.24 -10.23 -15.59
C SER A 172 6.43 -9.32 -14.66
N TYR A 173 5.50 -8.54 -15.21
CA TYR A 173 4.61 -7.71 -14.42
C TYR A 173 3.59 -8.52 -13.61
N ALA A 174 3.06 -9.61 -14.17
CA ALA A 174 2.17 -10.53 -13.45
C ALA A 174 2.92 -11.24 -12.30
N GLU A 175 4.17 -11.62 -12.54
CA GLU A 175 5.03 -12.23 -11.53
C GLU A 175 5.33 -11.28 -10.38
N ASP A 176 5.61 -10.01 -10.66
CA ASP A 176 5.92 -9.04 -9.60
C ASP A 176 4.70 -8.70 -8.72
N LEU A 177 3.48 -8.76 -9.27
CA LEU A 177 2.23 -8.53 -8.51
C LEU A 177 2.13 -9.44 -7.26
N TRP A 178 2.69 -10.64 -7.35
CA TRP A 178 2.77 -11.59 -6.24
C TRP A 178 3.33 -10.96 -4.94
N ASN A 179 4.39 -10.16 -5.06
CA ASN A 179 5.06 -9.53 -3.93
C ASN A 179 4.11 -8.63 -3.12
N TYR A 180 3.20 -7.94 -3.81
CA TYR A 180 2.28 -6.98 -3.21
C TYR A 180 1.11 -7.67 -2.54
N VAL A 181 0.61 -8.76 -3.13
CA VAL A 181 -0.42 -9.59 -2.50
C VAL A 181 0.13 -10.22 -1.21
N TYR A 182 1.36 -10.74 -1.26
CA TYR A 182 2.02 -11.30 -0.08
C TYR A 182 2.24 -10.26 1.02
N ARG A 183 2.88 -9.12 0.72
CA ARG A 183 3.09 -8.03 1.69
C ARG A 183 1.78 -7.45 2.23
N GLY A 184 0.76 -7.35 1.37
CA GLY A 184 -0.58 -6.95 1.78
C GLY A 184 -1.20 -7.92 2.79
N GLY A 185 -1.07 -9.22 2.56
CA GLY A 185 -1.49 -10.26 3.51
C GLY A 185 -0.81 -10.12 4.87
N LEU A 186 0.50 -9.90 4.89
CA LEU A 186 1.26 -9.68 6.14
C LEU A 186 0.77 -8.45 6.90
N ALA A 187 0.46 -7.35 6.20
CA ALA A 187 -0.11 -6.15 6.82
C ALA A 187 -1.49 -6.43 7.43
N TYR A 188 -2.33 -7.23 6.77
CA TYR A 188 -3.62 -7.68 7.32
C TYR A 188 -3.45 -8.55 8.58
N ILE A 189 -2.44 -9.43 8.63
CA ILE A 189 -2.12 -10.19 9.86
C ILE A 189 -1.70 -9.25 10.98
N ALA A 190 -0.86 -8.26 10.70
CA ALA A 190 -0.43 -7.26 11.69
C ALA A 190 -1.64 -6.50 12.27
N ALA A 191 -2.57 -6.08 11.41
CA ALA A 191 -3.81 -5.44 11.85
C ALA A 191 -4.69 -6.38 12.68
N ALA A 192 -4.86 -7.63 12.27
CA ALA A 192 -5.63 -8.62 13.04
C ALA A 192 -5.04 -8.83 14.45
N LYS A 193 -3.70 -8.83 14.58
CA LYS A 193 -2.99 -8.84 15.88
C LYS A 193 -3.31 -7.58 16.69
N ALA A 194 -3.27 -6.39 16.08
CA ALA A 194 -3.65 -5.13 16.72
C ALA A 194 -5.12 -5.10 17.20
N PHE A 195 -6.02 -5.82 16.53
CA PHE A 195 -7.41 -6.01 16.95
C PHE A 195 -7.62 -7.16 17.95
N HIS A 196 -6.56 -7.85 18.38
CA HIS A 196 -6.63 -9.02 19.27
C HIS A 196 -7.55 -10.14 18.74
N SER A 197 -7.55 -10.35 17.42
CA SER A 197 -8.40 -11.35 16.77
C SER A 197 -7.60 -12.59 16.37
N ASP A 198 -7.29 -13.45 17.34
CA ASP A 198 -6.48 -14.67 17.12
C ASP A 198 -7.08 -15.58 16.04
N ALA A 199 -8.41 -15.72 16.03
CA ALA A 199 -9.11 -16.50 15.01
C ALA A 199 -8.96 -15.92 13.59
N LEU A 200 -8.83 -14.60 13.45
CA LEU A 200 -8.57 -13.97 12.15
C LEU A 200 -7.09 -14.12 11.77
N VAL A 201 -6.17 -13.97 12.72
CA VAL A 201 -4.73 -14.20 12.53
C VAL A 201 -4.48 -15.59 11.94
N LEU A 202 -5.00 -16.64 12.58
CA LEU A 202 -4.81 -18.02 12.11
C LEU A 202 -5.35 -18.25 10.69
N ARG A 203 -6.51 -17.66 10.36
CA ARG A 203 -7.09 -17.77 9.02
C ARG A 203 -6.25 -17.05 7.96
N LEU A 204 -5.75 -15.87 8.28
CA LEU A 204 -4.90 -15.10 7.36
C LEU A 204 -3.54 -15.77 7.16
N GLU A 205 -2.91 -16.26 8.24
CA GLU A 205 -1.66 -17.02 8.16
C GLU A 205 -1.83 -18.27 7.28
N ALA A 206 -2.90 -19.05 7.49
CA ALA A 206 -3.20 -20.20 6.63
C ALA A 206 -3.44 -19.80 5.16
N SER A 207 -4.07 -18.66 4.92
CA SER A 207 -4.33 -18.15 3.55
C SER A 207 -3.03 -17.74 2.84
N ILE A 208 -2.10 -17.12 3.57
CA ILE A 208 -0.79 -16.75 3.02
C ILE A 208 0.05 -17.99 2.71
N ILE A 209 0.10 -18.97 3.62
CA ILE A 209 0.81 -20.23 3.38
C ILE A 209 0.26 -20.90 2.12
N LYS A 210 -1.07 -21.01 2.00
CA LYS A 210 -1.70 -21.55 0.80
C LYS A 210 -1.35 -20.74 -0.46
N PHE A 211 -1.34 -19.41 -0.38
CA PHE A 211 -0.96 -18.55 -1.50
C PHE A 211 0.50 -18.76 -1.92
N GLN A 212 1.41 -18.92 -0.97
CA GLN A 212 2.82 -19.25 -1.23
C GLN A 212 2.96 -20.60 -1.95
N ASP A 213 2.26 -21.62 -1.43
CA ASP A 213 2.26 -22.98 -2.00
C ASP A 213 1.70 -22.99 -3.44
N ASP A 214 0.56 -22.35 -3.66
CA ASP A 214 -0.09 -22.28 -4.98
C ASP A 214 0.78 -21.55 -6.02
N CYS A 215 1.59 -20.58 -5.58
CA CYS A 215 2.48 -19.82 -6.45
C CYS A 215 3.90 -20.38 -6.54
N GLY A 216 4.24 -21.42 -5.76
CA GLY A 216 5.59 -22.00 -5.71
C GLY A 216 6.68 -21.02 -5.24
N ARG A 217 6.32 -20.06 -4.38
CA ARG A 217 7.20 -18.98 -3.90
C ARG A 217 7.14 -18.86 -2.38
N ASP A 218 8.30 -18.78 -1.73
CA ASP A 218 8.45 -18.84 -0.26
C ASP A 218 8.74 -17.48 0.40
N GLY A 219 8.48 -16.37 -0.29
CA GLY A 219 8.59 -15.01 0.29
C GLY A 219 9.99 -14.56 0.64
N ASP A 220 11.00 -15.36 0.29
CA ASP A 220 12.40 -15.01 0.44
C ASP A 220 12.86 -14.11 -0.73
N TYR A 221 13.52 -13.01 -0.41
CA TYR A 221 14.07 -12.07 -1.39
C TYR A 221 15.48 -12.48 -1.89
N GLY A 222 15.96 -13.67 -1.55
CA GLY A 222 17.24 -14.15 -2.06
C GLY A 222 17.44 -15.65 -1.88
N ASP A 223 17.50 -16.37 -2.99
CA ASP A 223 18.50 -17.43 -3.26
C ASP A 223 18.25 -18.23 -4.56
N LYS A 224 17.54 -17.67 -5.55
CA LYS A 224 17.39 -18.33 -6.87
C LYS A 224 17.86 -17.48 -8.06
N ALA A 225 18.84 -16.60 -7.84
CA ALA A 225 19.53 -15.88 -8.91
C ALA A 225 21.03 -16.22 -8.94
N GLN A 226 21.39 -17.51 -8.83
CA GLN A 226 22.69 -18.04 -9.23
C GLN A 226 22.54 -19.51 -9.60
N GLN A 227 22.12 -19.77 -10.84
CA GLN A 227 22.51 -20.95 -11.62
C GLN A 227 22.23 -20.71 -13.11
#